data_AF-A0AAN2XAU1-F1
#
_entry.id   AF-A0AAN2XAU1-F1
#
_cell.length_a   1.000
_cell.length_b   1.000
_cell.length_c   1.000
_cell.angle_alpha   90.00
_cell.angle_beta   90.00
_cell.angle_gamma   90.00
#
_symmetry.space_group_name_H-M   'P 1'
#
loop_
_entity.id
_entity.type
_entity.pdbx_description
1 polymer ?
#
loop_
_entity_poly.entity_id
_entity_poly.type
_entity_poly.pdbx_seq_one_letter_code
_entity_poly.pdbx_strand_id
1 'polypeptide(L)'
;MYETMIAKAGVRELLGMDTSLIYGSFTYQMEGEWMDLTGLWISNADALIFYLENEDVYLLKKFAYETIEKLEQKVSILSMTKKLILHLNNKESYTLLVANGEAKVFAARVNERIEKVSLG
;
A
#
# COMPACT_ATOMS: atom_id res chain seq x y z
N MET A 1 -16.02 -5.44 -5.46
CA MET A 1 -15.07 -5.53 -4.33
C MET A 1 -14.07 -4.38 -4.35
N TYR A 2 -13.21 -4.25 -5.38
CA TYR A 2 -12.29 -3.10 -5.52
C TYR A 2 -13.00 -1.74 -5.60
N GLU A 3 -13.96 -1.59 -6.53
CA GLU A 3 -14.75 -0.35 -6.70
C GLU A 3 -15.54 0.02 -5.43
N THR A 4 -16.07 -0.99 -4.74
CA THR A 4 -16.77 -0.83 -3.46
C THR A 4 -15.82 -0.30 -2.37
N MET A 5 -14.57 -0.77 -2.32
CA MET A 5 -13.57 -0.27 -1.38
C MET A 5 -13.12 1.15 -1.71
N ILE A 6 -13.00 1.51 -3.00
CA ILE A 6 -12.72 2.91 -3.40
C ILE A 6 -13.84 3.82 -2.93
N ALA A 7 -15.11 3.44 -3.16
CA ALA A 7 -16.26 4.24 -2.71
C ALA A 7 -16.24 4.45 -1.18
N LYS A 8 -16.00 3.38 -0.42
CA LYS A 8 -15.85 3.45 1.04
C LYS A 8 -14.67 4.31 1.48
N ALA A 9 -13.52 4.19 0.81
CA ALA A 9 -12.35 5.03 1.08
C ALA A 9 -12.62 6.52 0.81
N GLY A 10 -13.44 6.83 -0.20
CA GLY A 10 -13.93 8.18 -0.48
C GLY A 10 -14.80 8.74 0.65
N VAL A 11 -15.75 7.94 1.17
CA VAL A 11 -16.57 8.32 2.34
C VAL A 11 -15.71 8.56 3.60
N ARG A 12 -14.59 7.85 3.72
CA ARG A 12 -13.61 8.01 4.81
C ARG A 12 -12.61 9.15 4.58
N GLU A 13 -12.79 9.96 3.52
CA GLU A 13 -11.92 11.08 3.15
C GLU A 13 -10.44 10.67 2.94
N LEU A 14 -10.19 9.41 2.56
CA LEU A 14 -8.84 8.90 2.29
C LEU A 14 -8.34 9.27 0.88
N LEU A 15 -9.24 9.73 0.02
CA LEU A 15 -9.01 10.02 -1.39
C LEU A 15 -9.00 11.53 -1.62
N GLY A 16 -7.93 12.03 -2.25
CA GLY A 16 -7.78 13.41 -2.70
C GLY A 16 -7.33 13.49 -4.15
N MET A 17 -7.11 14.71 -4.63
CA MET A 17 -6.81 14.98 -6.06
C MET A 17 -5.56 14.26 -6.58
N ASP A 18 -4.55 14.08 -5.73
CA ASP A 18 -3.27 13.43 -6.07
C ASP A 18 -3.10 12.02 -5.51
N THR A 19 -4.21 11.39 -5.10
CA THR A 19 -4.17 10.04 -4.55
C THR A 19 -3.86 9.01 -5.64
N SER A 20 -2.96 8.08 -5.34
CA SER A 20 -2.70 6.91 -6.17
C SER A 20 -3.20 5.66 -5.48
N LEU A 21 -3.77 4.74 -6.25
CA LEU A 21 -4.45 3.56 -5.75
C LEU A 21 -3.89 2.31 -6.40
N ILE A 22 -3.81 1.22 -5.64
CA ILE A 22 -3.59 -0.11 -6.21
C ILE A 22 -4.24 -1.17 -5.33
N TYR A 23 -4.87 -2.17 -5.94
CA TYR A 23 -5.35 -3.33 -5.21
C TYR A 23 -4.22 -4.32 -4.97
N GLY A 24 -4.12 -4.82 -3.73
CA GLY A 24 -3.11 -5.82 -3.43
C GLY A 24 -3.26 -6.46 -2.06
N SER A 25 -2.46 -7.51 -1.85
CA SER A 25 -2.38 -8.21 -0.58
C SER A 25 -1.35 -7.59 0.35
N PHE A 26 -1.53 -7.79 1.65
CA PHE A 26 -0.71 -7.30 2.73
C PHE A 26 -0.68 -8.35 3.83
N THR A 27 0.49 -8.94 4.07
CA THR A 27 0.67 -9.87 5.17
C THR A 27 0.84 -9.09 6.47
N TYR A 28 -0.10 -9.27 7.41
CA TYR A 28 -0.15 -8.54 8.66
C TYR A 28 -0.46 -9.48 9.83
N GLN A 29 0.14 -9.22 10.99
CA GLN A 29 -0.16 -9.98 12.19
C GLN A 29 -1.39 -9.38 12.88
N MET A 30 -2.46 -10.17 12.99
CA MET A 30 -3.70 -9.80 13.65
C MET A 30 -4.07 -10.90 14.66
N GLU A 31 -4.39 -10.51 15.90
CA GLU A 31 -4.75 -11.47 16.97
C GLU A 31 -3.72 -12.58 17.23
N GLY A 32 -2.44 -12.31 16.95
CA GLY A 32 -1.34 -13.26 17.11
C GLY A 32 -1.07 -14.14 15.89
N GLU A 33 -1.94 -14.13 14.88
CA GLU A 33 -1.80 -14.91 13.66
C GLU A 33 -1.37 -14.06 12.46
N TRP A 34 -0.58 -14.63 11.56
CA TRP A 34 -0.21 -13.99 10.30
C TRP A 34 -1.31 -14.21 9.26
N MET A 35 -1.91 -13.12 8.82
CA MET A 35 -2.99 -13.14 7.85
C MET A 35 -2.57 -12.46 6.55
N ASP A 36 -2.95 -13.05 5.41
CA ASP A 36 -2.82 -12.42 4.10
C ASP A 36 -4.10 -11.66 3.78
N LEU A 37 -4.06 -10.34 3.99
CA LEU A 37 -5.21 -9.46 3.82
C LEU A 37 -5.18 -8.83 2.44
N THR A 38 -6.27 -8.94 1.68
CA THR A 38 -6.36 -8.26 0.38
C THR A 38 -7.20 -6.99 0.51
N GLY A 39 -6.63 -5.84 0.12
CA GLY A 39 -7.25 -4.54 0.30
C GLY A 39 -6.74 -3.50 -0.68
N LEU A 40 -7.17 -2.26 -0.43
CA LEU A 40 -6.80 -1.09 -1.21
C LEU A 40 -5.56 -0.43 -0.61
N TRP A 41 -4.49 -0.35 -1.39
CA TRP A 41 -3.34 0.50 -1.08
C TRP A 41 -3.58 1.90 -1.62
N ILE A 42 -3.36 2.90 -0.78
CA ILE A 42 -3.63 4.30 -1.04
C ILE A 42 -2.36 5.09 -0.75
N SER A 43 -1.85 5.81 -1.73
CA SER A 43 -0.78 6.81 -1.55
C SER A 43 -1.40 8.18 -1.68
N ASN A 44 -1.65 8.87 -0.57
CA ASN A 44 -2.23 10.22 -0.57
C ASN A 44 -1.18 11.28 -0.17
N ALA A 45 -1.61 12.49 0.17
CA ALA A 45 -0.72 13.57 0.59
C ALA A 45 0.08 13.25 1.86
N ASP A 46 -0.54 12.53 2.79
CA ASP A 46 -0.06 12.41 4.17
C ASP A 46 0.70 11.10 4.42
N ALA A 47 0.28 10.01 3.78
CA ALA A 47 0.79 8.68 4.09
C ALA A 47 0.60 7.67 2.94
N LEU A 48 1.36 6.58 3.04
CA LEU A 48 1.01 5.31 2.40
C LEU A 48 0.07 4.54 3.34
N ILE A 49 -1.05 4.07 2.83
CA ILE A 49 -2.13 3.49 3.64
C ILE A 49 -2.54 2.16 3.03
N PHE A 50 -2.69 1.14 3.88
CA PHE A 50 -3.46 -0.06 3.56
C PHE A 50 -4.84 0.06 4.17
N TYR A 51 -5.87 -0.08 3.33
CA TYR A 51 -7.27 0.02 3.71
C TYR A 51 -8.03 -1.23 3.31
N LEU A 52 -8.74 -1.83 4.28
CA LEU A 52 -9.64 -2.95 4.09
C LEU A 52 -10.89 -2.71 4.93
N GLU A 53 -12.06 -2.77 4.30
CA GLU A 53 -13.35 -2.71 5.01
C GLU A 53 -14.37 -3.63 4.34
N ASN A 54 -14.64 -4.77 4.98
CA ASN A 54 -15.70 -5.71 4.65
C ASN A 54 -16.60 -5.96 5.87
N GLU A 55 -17.47 -6.97 5.82
CA GLU A 55 -18.42 -7.28 6.91
C GLU A 55 -17.73 -7.76 8.19
N ASP A 56 -16.57 -8.42 8.05
CA ASP A 56 -15.86 -9.09 9.13
C ASP A 56 -14.65 -8.29 9.64
N VAL A 57 -14.05 -7.46 8.78
CA VAL A 57 -12.75 -6.83 9.02
C VAL A 57 -12.79 -5.36 8.61
N TYR A 58 -12.40 -4.50 9.55
CA TYR A 58 -11.98 -3.12 9.31
C TYR A 58 -10.51 -2.97 9.68
N LEU A 59 -9.68 -2.62 8.69
CA LEU A 59 -8.26 -2.33 8.90
C LEU A 59 -7.86 -1.06 8.14
N LEU A 60 -7.28 -0.11 8.88
CA LEU A 60 -6.67 1.10 8.36
C LEU A 60 -5.24 1.22 8.90
N LYS A 61 -4.27 0.70 8.15
CA LYS A 61 -2.85 0.78 8.53
C LYS A 61 -2.20 1.94 7.76
N LYS A 62 -1.64 2.90 8.49
CA LYS A 62 -0.94 4.06 7.92
C LYS A 62 0.57 3.91 8.12
N PHE A 63 1.33 4.25 7.09
CA PHE A 63 2.78 4.36 7.08
C PHE A 63 3.14 5.80 6.72
N ALA A 64 3.63 6.55 7.71
CA ALA A 64 4.10 7.91 7.50
C ALA A 64 5.33 7.89 6.58
N TYR A 65 5.40 8.80 5.61
CA TYR A 65 6.45 8.76 4.58
C TYR A 65 7.87 8.86 5.15
N GLU A 66 8.04 9.57 6.27
CA GLU A 66 9.30 9.71 7.02
C GLU A 66 9.81 8.38 7.58
N THR A 67 8.95 7.37 7.71
CA THR A 67 9.28 6.05 8.26
C THR A 67 9.63 5.04 7.17
N ILE A 68 9.38 5.38 5.91
CA ILE A 68 9.56 4.50 4.76
C ILE A 68 10.92 4.81 4.12
N GLU A 69 11.74 3.78 3.96
CA GLU A 69 13.01 3.90 3.24
C GLU A 69 12.76 3.95 1.72
N LYS A 70 11.96 3.01 1.21
CA LYS A 70 11.57 2.93 -0.21
C LYS A 70 10.45 1.92 -0.44
N LEU A 71 9.78 2.05 -1.57
CA LEU A 71 8.89 1.02 -2.13
C LEU A 71 9.54 0.40 -3.37
N GLU A 72 10.07 -0.82 -3.23
CA GLU A 72 10.81 -1.52 -4.28
C GLU A 72 9.88 -2.44 -5.09
N GLN A 73 9.95 -2.39 -6.42
CA GLN A 73 9.30 -3.39 -7.27
C GLN A 73 10.22 -4.57 -7.54
N LYS A 74 9.79 -5.78 -7.18
CA LYS A 74 10.44 -7.03 -7.59
C LYS A 74 9.57 -7.80 -8.58
N VAL A 75 10.19 -8.29 -9.65
CA VAL A 75 9.54 -9.16 -10.63
C VAL A 75 9.96 -10.59 -10.33
N SER A 76 8.99 -11.44 -9.99
CA SER A 76 9.25 -12.87 -9.92
C SER A 76 9.23 -13.44 -11.34
N ILE A 77 10.41 -13.81 -11.84
CA ILE A 77 10.59 -14.38 -13.20
C ILE A 77 9.80 -15.70 -13.35
N LEU A 78 9.67 -16.47 -12.27
CA LEU A 78 9.02 -17.79 -12.28
C LEU A 78 7.48 -17.70 -12.35
N SER A 79 6.90 -16.69 -11.72
CA SER A 79 5.44 -16.56 -11.60
C SER A 79 4.85 -15.42 -12.42
N MET A 80 5.68 -14.62 -13.10
CA MET A 80 5.27 -13.41 -13.84
C MET A 80 4.41 -12.44 -13.00
N THR A 81 4.47 -12.57 -11.66
CA THR A 81 3.78 -11.70 -10.71
C THR A 81 4.74 -10.61 -10.27
N LYS A 82 4.33 -9.36 -10.46
CA LYS A 82 5.01 -8.21 -9.86
C LYS A 82 4.63 -8.12 -8.39
N LYS A 83 5.64 -8.00 -7.52
CA LYS A 83 5.46 -7.75 -6.08
C LYS A 83 6.06 -6.40 -5.76
N LEU A 84 5.47 -5.67 -4.81
CA LEU A 84 6.10 -4.51 -4.21
C LEU A 84 6.62 -4.92 -2.83
N ILE A 85 7.77 -4.38 -2.44
CA ILE A 85 8.35 -4.56 -1.11
C ILE A 85 8.49 -3.19 -0.49
N LEU A 86 7.70 -2.96 0.56
CA LEU A 86 7.79 -1.76 1.39
C LEU A 86 8.92 -1.96 2.38
N HIS A 87 9.97 -1.15 2.30
CA HIS A 87 11.09 -1.15 3.24
C HIS A 87 10.92 0.01 4.21
N LEU A 88 10.98 -0.26 5.50
CA LEU A 88 10.91 0.76 6.56
C LEU A 88 12.30 1.05 7.14
N ASN A 89 12.48 2.25 7.68
CA ASN A 89 13.75 2.72 8.25
C ASN A 89 14.23 1.89 9.45
N ASN A 90 13.32 1.16 10.11
CA ASN A 90 13.63 0.23 11.20
C ASN A 90 14.07 -1.17 10.73
N LYS A 91 14.31 -1.36 9.42
CA LYS A 91 14.66 -2.62 8.76
C LYS A 91 13.50 -3.63 8.66
N GLU A 92 12.29 -3.27 9.05
CA GLU A 92 11.11 -4.07 8.72
C GLU A 92 10.81 -3.96 7.23
N SER A 93 10.27 -5.04 6.67
CA SER A 93 9.83 -5.05 5.28
C SER A 93 8.51 -5.79 5.14
N TYR A 94 7.64 -5.26 4.29
CA TYR A 94 6.34 -5.86 3.99
C TYR A 94 6.25 -6.19 2.51
N THR A 95 5.78 -7.39 2.19
CA THR A 95 5.53 -7.81 0.80
C THR A 95 4.09 -7.51 0.43
N LEU A 96 3.91 -6.84 -0.71
CA LEU A 96 2.63 -6.52 -1.30
C LEU A 96 2.49 -7.26 -2.63
N LEU A 97 1.46 -8.08 -2.76
CA LEU A 97 1.10 -8.71 -4.04
C LEU A 97 0.11 -7.80 -4.76
N VAL A 98 0.46 -7.27 -5.93
CA VAL A 98 -0.34 -6.24 -6.61
C VAL A 98 -0.82 -6.68 -7.99
N ALA A 99 -1.99 -6.20 -8.41
CA ALA A 99 -2.50 -6.44 -9.75
C ALA A 99 -1.58 -5.79 -10.81
N ASN A 100 -1.18 -6.56 -11.83
CA ASN A 100 0.02 -6.37 -12.66
C ASN A 100 0.13 -5.04 -13.46
N GLY A 101 -0.96 -4.30 -13.65
CA GLY A 101 -1.02 -3.14 -14.55
C GLY A 101 -0.31 -1.90 -14.02
N GLU A 102 -0.43 -1.60 -12.73
CA GLU A 102 -0.13 -0.26 -12.20
C GLU A 102 0.98 -0.22 -11.15
N ALA A 103 1.54 -1.38 -10.79
CA ALA A 103 2.56 -1.53 -9.74
C ALA A 103 3.77 -0.60 -9.90
N LYS A 104 4.27 -0.43 -11.12
CA LYS A 104 5.43 0.43 -11.40
C LYS A 104 5.11 1.90 -11.18
N VAL A 105 3.95 2.35 -11.67
CA VAL A 105 3.50 3.74 -11.55
C VAL A 105 3.19 4.07 -10.09
N PHE A 106 2.51 3.16 -9.40
CA PHE A 106 2.22 3.28 -7.97
C PHE A 106 3.52 3.40 -7.15
N ALA A 107 4.49 2.49 -7.37
CA ALA A 107 5.77 2.55 -6.66
C ALA A 107 6.55 3.83 -6.95
N ALA A 108 6.58 4.31 -8.20
CA ALA A 108 7.24 5.57 -8.54
C ALA A 108 6.64 6.75 -7.77
N ARG A 109 5.31 6.88 -7.77
CA ARG A 109 4.61 7.97 -7.05
C ARG A 109 4.81 7.91 -5.53
N VAL A 110 4.85 6.72 -4.93
CA VAL A 110 5.17 6.56 -3.50
C VAL A 110 6.60 7.04 -3.21
N ASN A 111 7.58 6.62 -4.02
CA ASN A 111 8.98 7.01 -3.84
C ASN A 111 9.19 8.52 -4.05
N GLU A 112 8.50 9.16 -5.00
CA GLU A 112 8.52 10.63 -5.16
C GLU A 112 8.06 11.35 -3.88
N ARG A 113 7.06 10.80 -3.16
CA ARG A 113 6.58 11.38 -1.90
C ARG A 113 7.57 11.15 -0.76
N ILE A 114 8.18 9.97 -0.68
CA ILE A 114 9.25 9.67 0.29
C ILE A 114 10.42 10.64 0.11
N GLU A 115 10.84 10.88 -1.13
CA GLU A 115 11.94 11.80 -1.44
C GLU A 115 11.59 13.25 -1.06
N LYS A 116 10.38 13.72 -1.38
CA LYS A 116 9.91 15.07 -1.00
C LYS A 116 9.98 15.32 0.50
N VAL A 117 9.59 14.33 1.30
CA VAL A 117 9.60 14.42 2.77
C VAL A 117 11.02 14.32 3.33
N SER A 118 11.94 13.61 2.65
CA SER A 118 13.33 13.48 3.09
C SER A 118 14.19 14.73 2.82
N LEU A 119 13.76 15.58 1.88
CA LEU A 119 14.47 16.80 1.47
C LEU A 119 13.94 18.09 2.13
N GLY A 120 12.77 18.02 2.79
CA GLY A 120 12.15 19.12 3.52
C GLY A 120 12.44 19.08 5.01
#